data_AF-K6WG03-F1
#
_entry.id   AF-K6WG03-F1
#
_cell.length_a   1.000
_cell.length_b   1.000
_cell.length_c   1.000
_cell.angle_alpha   90.00
_cell.angle_beta   90.00
_cell.angle_gamma   90.00
#
_symmetry.space_group_name_H-M   'P 1'
#
loop_
_entity.id
_entity.type
_entity.pdbx_description
1 polymer ?
#
loop_
_entity_poly.entity_id
_entity_poly.type
_entity_poly.pdbx_seq_one_letter_code
_entity_poly.pdbx_strand_id
1 'polypeptide(L)'
;HLSQSHAPAGRIMVEATRSGFRFNAMVHRLAVADRATAGEAAERIRAMVGSRRHALGTTEVEPLLDVLVHGQDIAVPLRIDRPMPADAAAVAARRLWSMRFPFHPRRDNPGVRFRAIDTDLDVGQGRLVEAPVRDILMLLAGRTSAAGVLTSPGA
;
A
#
# COMPACT_ATOMS: atom_id res chain seq x y z
N HIS A 1 -6.72 1.72 -9.29
CA HIS A 1 -7.11 1.89 -7.88
C HIS A 1 -6.81 3.30 -7.39
N LEU A 2 -5.55 3.79 -7.45
CA LEU A 2 -5.18 5.17 -7.08
C LEU A 2 -6.07 6.27 -7.66
N SER A 3 -6.44 6.19 -8.95
CA SER A 3 -7.32 7.16 -9.60
C SER A 3 -8.78 7.12 -9.12
N GLN A 4 -9.13 6.11 -8.33
CA GLN A 4 -10.50 5.82 -7.88
C GLN A 4 -10.70 6.10 -6.39
N SER A 5 -9.68 6.60 -5.67
CA SER A 5 -9.79 7.01 -4.27
C SER A 5 -10.83 8.13 -4.04
N HIS A 6 -11.22 8.84 -5.10
CA HIS A 6 -12.29 9.83 -5.13
C HIS A 6 -13.60 9.33 -5.78
N ALA A 7 -13.73 8.03 -6.08
CA ALA A 7 -14.94 7.51 -6.68
C ALA A 7 -16.14 7.76 -5.74
N PRO A 8 -17.27 8.30 -6.24
CA PRO A 8 -18.43 8.54 -5.40
C PRO A 8 -18.93 7.23 -4.80
N ALA A 9 -19.33 7.25 -3.53
CA ALA A 9 -19.72 6.07 -2.77
C ALA A 9 -20.78 5.20 -3.49
N GLY A 10 -21.71 5.84 -4.22
CA GLY A 10 -22.71 5.14 -5.05
C GLY A 10 -22.09 4.26 -6.16
N ARG A 11 -20.98 4.70 -6.77
CA ARG A 11 -20.26 3.90 -7.79
C ARG A 11 -19.54 2.71 -7.17
N ILE A 12 -18.94 2.88 -5.99
CA ILE A 12 -18.31 1.79 -5.24
C ILE A 12 -19.35 0.75 -4.85
N MET A 13 -20.53 1.18 -4.36
CA MET A 13 -21.60 0.29 -3.93
C MET A 13 -22.20 -0.52 -5.10
N VAL A 14 -22.44 0.11 -6.26
CA VAL A 14 -22.89 -0.59 -7.48
C VAL A 14 -21.88 -1.64 -7.93
N GLU A 15 -20.59 -1.31 -7.92
CA GLU A 15 -19.54 -2.25 -8.33
C GLU A 15 -19.29 -3.37 -7.31
N ALA A 16 -19.50 -3.10 -6.02
CA ALA A 16 -19.52 -4.13 -4.99
C ALA A 16 -20.65 -5.14 -5.23
N THR A 17 -21.87 -4.67 -5.50
CA THR A 17 -23.02 -5.54 -5.83
C THR A 17 -22.76 -6.35 -7.11
N ARG A 18 -22.25 -5.70 -8.18
CA ARG A 18 -21.92 -6.37 -9.45
C ARG A 18 -20.80 -7.39 -9.34
N SER A 19 -19.98 -7.29 -8.31
CA SER A 19 -18.87 -8.22 -8.04
C SER A 19 -19.22 -9.28 -6.98
N GLY A 20 -20.48 -9.31 -6.52
CA GLY A 20 -20.92 -10.22 -5.46
C GLY A 20 -20.17 -9.99 -4.15
N PHE A 21 -19.85 -8.73 -3.83
CA PHE A 21 -19.08 -8.30 -2.66
C PHE A 21 -17.65 -8.88 -2.58
N ARG A 22 -17.14 -9.50 -3.65
CA ARG A 22 -15.76 -9.94 -3.74
C ARG A 22 -14.84 -8.77 -4.06
N PHE A 23 -14.12 -8.28 -3.06
CA PHE A 23 -13.25 -7.10 -3.16
C PHE A 23 -12.24 -7.18 -4.31
N ASN A 24 -11.51 -8.29 -4.44
CA ASN A 24 -10.52 -8.45 -5.52
C ASN A 24 -11.17 -8.45 -6.91
N ALA A 25 -12.35 -9.07 -7.05
CA ALA A 25 -13.08 -9.08 -8.32
C ALA A 25 -13.58 -7.67 -8.69
N MET A 26 -14.03 -6.90 -7.68
CA MET A 26 -14.43 -5.50 -7.86
C MET A 26 -13.25 -4.63 -8.31
N VAL A 27 -12.11 -4.71 -7.62
CA VAL A 27 -10.90 -3.95 -7.98
C VAL A 27 -10.42 -4.32 -9.39
N HIS A 28 -10.40 -5.61 -9.73
CA HIS A 28 -10.01 -6.06 -11.07
C HIS A 28 -10.96 -5.54 -12.14
N ARG A 29 -12.28 -5.65 -11.94
CA ARG A 29 -13.29 -5.15 -12.88
C ARG A 29 -13.15 -3.65 -13.10
N LEU A 30 -12.99 -2.90 -12.01
CA LEU A 30 -12.79 -1.45 -12.05
C LEU A 30 -11.51 -1.06 -12.78
N ALA A 31 -10.43 -1.83 -12.65
CA ALA A 31 -9.18 -1.59 -13.35
C ALA A 31 -9.31 -1.88 -14.86
N VAL A 32 -9.89 -3.01 -15.25
CA VAL A 32 -10.06 -3.41 -16.66
C VAL A 32 -11.07 -2.52 -17.40
N ALA A 33 -12.08 -2.02 -16.69
CA ALA A 33 -13.07 -1.11 -17.26
C ALA A 33 -12.57 0.34 -17.40
N ASP A 34 -11.48 0.72 -16.72
CA ASP A 34 -10.90 2.07 -16.85
C ASP A 34 -10.20 2.19 -18.21
N ARG A 35 -10.69 3.10 -19.05
CA ARG A 35 -10.16 3.37 -20.40
C ARG A 35 -9.21 4.55 -20.43
N ALA A 36 -8.84 5.09 -19.27
CA ALA A 36 -7.93 6.23 -19.20
C ALA A 36 -6.54 5.88 -19.74
N THR A 37 -6.00 6.81 -20.52
CA THR A 37 -4.59 6.86 -20.88
C THR A 37 -3.73 7.11 -19.64
N ALA A 38 -2.42 6.86 -19.75
CA ALA A 38 -1.48 7.17 -18.67
C ALA A 38 -1.48 8.67 -18.31
N GLY A 39 -1.65 9.56 -19.31
CA GLY A 39 -1.76 11.00 -19.10
C GLY A 39 -2.98 11.38 -18.26
N GLU A 40 -4.17 10.88 -18.64
CA GLU A 40 -5.40 11.11 -17.90
C GLU A 40 -5.36 10.53 -16.48
N ALA A 41 -4.75 9.36 -16.30
CA ALA A 41 -4.56 8.77 -14.98
C ALA A 41 -3.66 9.66 -14.10
N ALA A 42 -2.57 10.20 -14.67
CA ALA A 42 -1.68 11.12 -13.97
C ALA A 42 -2.36 12.45 -13.63
N GLU A 43 -3.19 12.99 -14.52
CA GLU A 43 -3.99 14.19 -14.26
C GLU A 43 -5.00 13.98 -13.14
N ARG A 44 -5.71 12.84 -13.14
CA ARG A 44 -6.62 12.47 -12.04
C ARG A 44 -5.91 12.42 -10.70
N ILE A 45 -4.69 11.86 -10.65
CA ILE A 45 -3.89 11.83 -9.42
C ILE A 45 -3.47 13.23 -9.00
N ARG A 46 -3.00 14.07 -9.92
CA ARG A 46 -2.65 15.48 -9.63
C ARG A 46 -3.84 16.29 -9.12
N ALA A 47 -5.03 16.04 -9.66
CA ALA A 47 -6.26 16.70 -9.21
C ALA A 47 -6.66 16.34 -7.76
N MET A 48 -6.03 15.34 -7.14
CA MET A 48 -6.25 14.99 -5.73
C MET A 48 -5.35 15.76 -4.76
N VAL A 49 -4.37 16.55 -5.24
CA VAL A 49 -3.50 17.34 -4.37
C VAL A 49 -4.33 18.30 -3.50
N GLY A 50 -4.08 18.30 -2.19
CA GLY A 50 -4.83 19.09 -1.21
C GLY A 50 -6.15 18.47 -0.75
N SER A 51 -6.60 17.37 -1.36
CA SER A 51 -7.77 16.62 -0.90
C SER A 51 -7.44 15.80 0.36
N ARG A 52 -8.38 15.76 1.30
CA ARG A 52 -8.38 14.85 2.45
C ARG A 52 -9.47 13.78 2.35
N ARG A 53 -10.10 13.64 1.18
CA ARG A 53 -11.12 12.62 0.98
C ARG A 53 -10.49 11.24 0.99
N HIS A 54 -11.15 10.32 1.68
CA HIS A 54 -10.83 8.92 1.69
C HIS A 54 -12.13 8.11 1.61
N ALA A 55 -12.02 6.81 1.33
CA ALA A 55 -13.19 5.95 1.24
C ALA A 55 -13.91 5.86 2.60
N LEU A 56 -15.22 5.58 2.57
CA LEU A 56 -15.98 5.33 3.80
C LEU A 56 -15.40 4.08 4.51
N GLY A 57 -15.13 4.21 5.80
CA GLY A 57 -14.53 3.14 6.62
C GLY A 57 -13.00 3.06 6.56
N THR A 58 -12.33 4.00 5.87
CA THR A 58 -10.87 4.17 5.93
C THR A 58 -10.51 5.47 6.65
N THR A 59 -9.22 5.68 6.93
CA THR A 59 -8.66 6.95 7.39
C THR A 59 -7.82 7.58 6.28
N GLU A 60 -7.17 8.70 6.58
CA GLU A 60 -6.17 9.35 5.75
C GLU A 60 -4.92 8.50 5.49
N VAL A 61 -4.71 7.44 6.29
CA VAL A 61 -3.54 6.56 6.15
C VAL A 61 -3.67 5.60 4.97
N GLU A 62 -4.90 5.19 4.59
CA GLU A 62 -5.10 4.32 3.42
C GLU A 62 -4.69 5.00 2.08
N PRO A 63 -5.11 6.25 1.77
CA PRO A 63 -4.59 6.97 0.61
C PRO A 63 -3.08 7.16 0.65
N LEU A 64 -2.49 7.40 1.83
CA LEU A 64 -1.06 7.54 2.00
C LEU A 64 -0.33 6.23 1.64
N LEU A 65 -0.79 5.11 2.21
CA LEU A 65 -0.28 3.77 1.91
C LEU A 65 -0.34 3.49 0.41
N ASP A 66 -1.49 3.74 -0.22
CA ASP A 66 -1.69 3.51 -1.65
C ASP A 66 -0.65 4.27 -2.49
N VAL A 67 -0.44 5.57 -2.23
CA VAL A 67 0.51 6.39 -2.99
C VAL A 67 1.96 5.92 -2.78
N LEU A 68 2.32 5.53 -1.56
CA LEU A 68 3.66 5.05 -1.24
C LEU A 68 3.95 3.71 -1.93
N VAL A 69 3.06 2.73 -1.78
CA VAL A 69 3.25 1.37 -2.32
C VAL A 69 3.17 1.37 -3.84
N HIS A 70 2.12 1.96 -4.42
CA HIS A 70 1.96 1.95 -5.87
C HIS A 70 2.96 2.83 -6.60
N GLY A 71 3.51 3.85 -5.94
CA GLY A 71 4.67 4.58 -6.47
C GLY A 71 5.87 3.65 -6.70
N GLN A 72 6.11 2.70 -5.80
CA GLN A 72 7.17 1.70 -5.95
C GLN A 72 6.81 0.58 -6.93
N ASP A 73 5.53 0.17 -6.99
CA ASP A 73 5.04 -0.80 -8.00
C ASP A 73 5.36 -0.34 -9.44
N ILE A 74 5.46 0.99 -9.66
CA ILE A 74 5.85 1.58 -10.94
C ILE A 74 7.36 1.81 -11.03
N ALA A 75 7.96 2.40 -9.98
CA ALA A 75 9.35 2.85 -10.02
C ALA A 75 10.36 1.70 -10.06
N VAL A 76 10.13 0.64 -9.27
CA VAL A 76 11.08 -0.48 -9.15
C VAL A 76 11.27 -1.23 -10.47
N PRO A 77 10.21 -1.65 -11.20
CA PRO A 77 10.39 -2.31 -12.50
C PRO A 77 11.07 -1.43 -13.56
N LEU A 78 10.87 -0.11 -13.48
CA LEU A 78 11.48 0.86 -14.39
C LEU A 78 12.89 1.29 -13.97
N ARG A 79 13.39 0.78 -12.83
CA ARG A 79 14.68 1.17 -12.24
C ARG A 79 14.79 2.70 -12.00
N ILE A 80 13.66 3.31 -11.68
CA ILE A 80 13.60 4.73 -11.31
C ILE A 80 13.85 4.82 -9.80
N ASP A 81 14.84 5.60 -9.39
CA ASP A 81 14.99 5.92 -7.98
C ASP A 81 13.86 6.86 -7.55
N ARG A 82 12.99 6.34 -6.68
CA ARG A 82 11.89 7.10 -6.09
C ARG A 82 12.00 7.02 -4.58
N PRO A 83 12.68 7.97 -3.94
CA PRO A 83 12.79 8.03 -2.49
C PRO A 83 11.40 8.00 -1.83
N MET A 84 11.29 7.20 -0.77
CA MET A 84 10.07 7.10 0.02
C MET A 84 10.28 7.92 1.30
N PRO A 85 9.41 8.91 1.62
CA PRO A 85 9.52 9.64 2.86
C PRO A 85 9.41 8.70 4.05
N ALA A 86 10.46 8.66 4.88
CA ALA A 86 10.65 7.62 5.88
C ALA A 86 9.57 7.64 6.97
N ASP A 87 9.25 8.83 7.50
CA ASP A 87 8.19 9.00 8.51
C ASP A 87 6.81 8.54 8.01
N ALA A 88 6.49 8.88 6.76
CA ALA A 88 5.23 8.46 6.13
C ALA A 88 5.18 6.93 5.93
N ALA A 89 6.31 6.33 5.54
CA ALA A 89 6.43 4.89 5.39
C ALA A 89 6.29 4.16 6.74
N ALA A 90 6.84 4.71 7.82
CA ALA A 90 6.71 4.16 9.16
C ALA A 90 5.24 4.15 9.62
N VAL A 91 4.52 5.26 9.42
CA VAL A 91 3.07 5.34 9.71
C VAL A 91 2.28 4.30 8.90
N ALA A 92 2.55 4.20 7.60
CA ALA A 92 1.89 3.23 6.73
C ALA A 92 2.19 1.78 7.13
N ALA A 93 3.43 1.48 7.53
CA ALA A 93 3.85 0.16 7.97
C ALA A 93 3.18 -0.26 9.30
N ARG A 94 3.10 0.65 10.29
CA ARG A 94 2.34 0.41 11.54
C ARG A 94 0.86 0.17 11.24
N ARG A 95 0.28 0.94 10.31
CA ARG A 95 -1.11 0.75 9.89
C ARG A 95 -1.32 -0.61 9.25
N LEU A 96 -0.48 -1.02 8.30
CA LEU A 96 -0.53 -2.35 7.70
C LEU A 96 -0.39 -3.44 8.75
N TRP A 97 0.57 -3.32 9.68
CA TRP A 97 0.76 -4.30 10.75
C TRP A 97 -0.51 -4.54 11.58
N SER A 98 -1.30 -3.49 11.84
CA SER A 98 -2.58 -3.59 12.57
C SER A 98 -3.75 -4.13 11.72
N MET A 99 -3.60 -4.17 10.40
CA MET A 99 -4.66 -4.45 9.45
C MET A 99 -5.03 -5.95 9.44
N ARG A 100 -6.33 -6.22 9.33
CA ARG A 100 -6.89 -7.58 9.16
C ARG A 100 -7.58 -7.77 7.81
N PHE A 101 -7.72 -6.72 7.02
CA PHE A 101 -8.26 -6.75 5.67
C PHE A 101 -7.84 -5.47 4.93
N PRO A 102 -7.44 -5.53 3.65
CA PRO A 102 -7.31 -6.74 2.83
C PRO A 102 -6.04 -7.56 3.15
N PHE A 103 -5.06 -6.95 3.82
CA PHE A 103 -3.82 -7.61 4.21
C PHE A 103 -3.89 -8.20 5.62
N HIS A 104 -3.05 -9.20 5.89
CA HIS A 104 -2.96 -9.86 7.19
C HIS A 104 -1.49 -10.05 7.62
N PRO A 105 -0.66 -8.99 7.65
CA PRO A 105 0.78 -9.13 7.82
C PRO A 105 1.20 -9.86 9.10
N ARG A 106 0.46 -9.72 10.20
CA ARG A 106 0.70 -10.47 11.45
C ARG A 106 0.49 -11.97 11.31
N ARG A 107 -0.51 -12.38 10.51
CA ARG A 107 -0.79 -13.79 10.21
C ARG A 107 0.28 -14.33 9.27
N ASP A 108 0.67 -13.53 8.27
CA ASP A 108 1.58 -13.94 7.21
C ASP A 108 3.05 -13.94 7.68
N ASN A 109 3.36 -13.25 8.78
CA ASN A 109 4.70 -13.18 9.39
C ASN A 109 4.66 -13.54 10.89
N PRO A 110 4.33 -14.79 11.25
CA PRO A 110 4.23 -15.21 12.64
C PRO A 110 5.62 -15.22 13.30
N GLY A 111 5.73 -14.67 14.51
CA GLY A 111 6.97 -14.68 15.28
C GLY A 111 8.10 -13.85 14.67
N VAL A 112 7.78 -12.86 13.83
CA VAL A 112 8.75 -11.91 13.27
C VAL A 112 8.57 -10.54 13.92
N ARG A 113 9.70 -9.91 14.25
CA ARG A 113 9.80 -8.51 14.64
C ARG A 113 10.52 -7.73 13.54
N PHE A 114 9.84 -6.78 12.94
CA PHE A 114 10.43 -5.88 11.95
C PHE A 114 10.90 -4.60 12.64
N ARG A 115 12.16 -4.23 12.38
CA ARG A 115 12.73 -2.96 12.81
C ARG A 115 13.31 -2.24 11.60
N ALA A 116 12.93 -0.98 11.42
CA ALA A 116 13.54 -0.14 10.42
C ALA A 116 14.91 0.36 10.88
N ILE A 117 15.88 0.42 9.97
CA ILE A 117 17.21 0.97 10.25
C ILE A 117 17.30 2.49 10.04
N ASP A 118 16.29 3.07 9.39
CA ASP A 118 16.21 4.47 8.95
C ASP A 118 15.03 5.23 9.58
N THR A 119 14.23 4.58 10.45
CA THR A 119 13.12 5.18 11.20
C THR A 119 12.93 4.53 12.57
N ASP A 120 11.98 5.02 13.36
CA ASP A 120 11.60 4.44 14.65
C ASP A 120 10.64 3.23 14.55
N LEU A 121 10.38 2.74 13.34
CA LEU A 121 9.47 1.62 13.13
C LEU A 121 10.00 0.37 13.83
N ASP A 122 9.20 -0.16 14.75
CA ASP A 122 9.46 -1.41 15.46
C ASP A 122 8.11 -2.08 15.71
N VAL A 123 7.83 -3.18 15.02
CA VAL A 123 6.55 -3.89 15.05
C VAL A 123 6.74 -5.40 15.09
N GLY A 124 5.84 -6.08 15.80
CA GLY A 124 5.89 -7.52 15.96
C GLY A 124 6.82 -7.98 17.07
N GLN A 125 7.01 -9.29 17.16
CA GLN A 125 7.73 -9.96 18.25
C GLN A 125 8.35 -11.26 17.73
N GLY A 126 9.52 -11.62 18.24
CA GLY A 126 10.25 -12.84 17.86
C GLY A 126 11.52 -12.53 17.08
N ARG A 127 11.77 -13.27 15.99
CA ARG A 127 13.00 -13.14 15.19
C ARG A 127 13.10 -11.75 14.58
N LEU A 128 14.22 -11.07 14.85
CA LEU A 128 14.47 -9.72 14.36
C LEU A 128 14.79 -9.75 12.86
N VAL A 129 14.14 -8.86 12.11
CA VAL A 129 14.42 -8.54 10.71
C VAL A 129 14.65 -7.05 10.61
N GLU A 130 15.83 -6.67 10.12
CA GLU A 130 16.26 -5.28 9.96
C GLU A 130 16.40 -4.94 8.47
N ALA A 131 15.80 -3.82 8.08
CA ALA A 131 15.82 -3.32 6.71
C ALA A 131 15.38 -1.85 6.67
N PRO A 132 15.60 -1.12 5.55
CA PRO A 132 14.97 0.18 5.34
C PRO A 132 13.44 0.11 5.46
N VAL A 133 12.82 1.16 5.99
CA VAL A 133 11.36 1.21 6.22
C VAL A 133 10.55 0.98 4.95
N ARG A 134 11.08 1.42 3.80
CA ARG A 134 10.50 1.17 2.46
C ARG A 134 10.34 -0.32 2.21
N ASP A 135 11.40 -1.09 2.46
CA ASP A 135 11.44 -2.52 2.11
C ASP A 135 10.54 -3.33 3.04
N ILE A 136 10.49 -2.95 4.32
CA ILE A 136 9.52 -3.49 5.29
C ILE A 136 8.10 -3.18 4.83
N LEU A 137 7.79 -1.94 4.46
CA LEU A 137 6.47 -1.55 3.98
C LEU A 137 6.04 -2.35 2.75
N MET A 138 6.94 -2.49 1.75
CA MET A 138 6.67 -3.28 0.54
C MET A 138 6.41 -4.75 0.88
N LEU A 139 7.19 -5.36 1.79
CA LEU A 139 6.95 -6.72 2.24
C LEU A 139 5.60 -6.87 2.98
N LEU A 140 5.26 -5.96 3.90
CA LEU A 140 3.99 -6.03 4.64
C LEU A 140 2.78 -5.84 3.72
N ALA A 141 2.95 -5.12 2.62
CA ALA A 141 1.97 -5.03 1.54
C ALA A 141 1.98 -6.26 0.62
N GLY A 142 2.87 -7.23 0.78
CA GLY A 142 2.95 -8.44 -0.07
C GLY A 142 3.69 -8.25 -1.39
N ARG A 143 4.55 -7.22 -1.51
CA ARG A 143 5.35 -6.90 -2.71
C ARG A 143 6.80 -7.35 -2.52
N THR A 144 7.02 -8.65 -2.35
CA THR A 144 8.35 -9.21 -2.04
C THR A 144 9.41 -8.90 -3.11
N SER A 145 9.02 -8.79 -4.39
CA SER A 145 9.94 -8.43 -5.48
C SER A 145 10.34 -6.96 -5.51
N ALA A 146 9.54 -6.08 -4.90
CA ALA A 146 9.84 -4.66 -4.76
C ALA A 146 10.46 -4.32 -3.39
N ALA A 147 10.47 -5.29 -2.46
CA ALA A 147 11.26 -5.21 -1.25
C ALA A 147 12.73 -5.48 -1.57
N GLY A 148 13.63 -4.66 -1.03
CA GLY A 148 15.06 -4.93 -1.04
C GLY A 148 15.44 -6.17 -0.20
N VAL A 149 16.75 -6.40 -0.06
CA VAL A 149 17.27 -7.50 0.76
C VAL A 149 16.96 -7.24 2.24
N LEU A 150 16.29 -8.18 2.88
CA LEU A 150 15.99 -8.13 4.31
C LEU A 150 17.06 -8.89 5.08
N THR A 151 17.69 -8.22 6.04
CA THR A 151 18.72 -8.85 6.88
C THR A 151 18.10 -9.43 8.14
N SER A 152 18.53 -10.63 8.52
CA SER A 152 18.24 -11.21 9.84
C SER A 152 19.57 -11.30 10.59
N PRO A 153 19.69 -10.74 11.80
CA PRO A 153 20.88 -10.96 12.62
C PRO A 153 21.04 -12.47 12.89
N GLY A 154 22.16 -13.04 12.46
CA GLY A 154 22.49 -14.46 12.65
C GLY A 154 22.31 -15.39 11.44
N ALA A 155 22.24 -14.84 10.22
CA ALA A 155 22.46 -15.61 8.99
C ALA A 155 23.94 -15.58 8.57
#